data_AF-A0A383A0K4-F1
#
_entry.id   AF-A0A383A0K4-F1
#
_cell.length_a   1.000
_cell.length_b   1.000
_cell.length_c   1.000
_cell.angle_alpha   90.00
_cell.angle_beta   90.00
_cell.angle_gamma   90.00
#
_symmetry.space_group_name_H-M   'P 1'
#
loop_
_entity.id
_entity.type
_entity.pdbx_description
1 polymer ?
#
loop_
_entity_poly.entity_id
_entity_poly.type
_entity_poly.pdbx_seq_one_letter_code
_entity_poly.pdbx_strand_id
1 'polypeptide(L)'
;KHGAGHVTSQSLLGFSMGAWYTLNLAATSPPDTYEHAVPINPPLDLVHGLKALDQLYRTPGKDTRALRQTALLKIAVNQKQTPEQGAGMPFTDAEASYLIGLSYRITLRQAILSGHLNLAGRDLAARRRLYNRVNALSWEDYFTKILQPHLAQQTIAHTTLTNASDLRQRQAGATAAKSLHLVLTSNDFLLSDEHLNWFRQNFPNQIIYNEKGGHMGQLWKPEVYRTISEVIRWK
;
A
#
# COMPACT_ATOMS: atom_id res chain seq x y z
N LYS A 1 31.24 -13.69 -12.11
CA LYS A 1 30.57 -14.41 -13.22
C LYS A 1 29.08 -14.16 -13.08
N HIS A 2 28.49 -13.29 -13.91
CA HIS A 2 27.06 -12.98 -13.91
C HIS A 2 26.55 -13.11 -15.36
N GLY A 3 25.33 -13.61 -15.54
CA GLY A 3 24.69 -13.81 -16.84
C GLY A 3 23.43 -14.68 -16.73
N ALA A 4 22.53 -14.59 -17.72
CA ALA A 4 21.23 -15.27 -17.72
C ALA A 4 21.34 -16.80 -17.55
N GLY A 5 22.42 -17.42 -18.02
CA GLY A 5 22.67 -18.86 -17.86
C GLY A 5 22.99 -19.33 -16.43
N HIS A 6 23.04 -18.43 -15.44
CA HIS A 6 23.22 -18.76 -14.02
C HIS A 6 21.99 -18.45 -13.16
N VAL A 7 20.90 -17.97 -13.76
CA VAL A 7 19.62 -17.80 -13.05
C VAL A 7 18.94 -19.16 -13.01
N THR A 8 18.98 -19.82 -11.85
CA THR A 8 18.37 -21.15 -11.67
C THR A 8 16.88 -21.08 -11.36
N SER A 9 16.39 -19.93 -10.91
CA SER A 9 15.03 -19.71 -10.45
C SER A 9 14.69 -18.24 -10.36
N GLN A 10 13.40 -17.94 -10.24
CA GLN A 10 12.88 -16.58 -10.04
C GLN A 10 12.10 -16.52 -8.73
N SER A 11 12.35 -15.48 -7.94
CA SER A 11 11.58 -15.17 -6.74
C SER A 11 10.94 -13.80 -6.87
N LEU A 12 9.69 -13.68 -6.46
CA LEU A 12 8.99 -12.41 -6.32
C LEU A 12 8.91 -12.02 -4.86
N LEU A 13 9.24 -10.77 -4.56
CA LEU A 13 8.95 -10.16 -3.28
C LEU A 13 8.26 -8.84 -3.53
N GLY A 14 7.15 -8.64 -2.83
CA GLY A 14 6.36 -7.43 -2.95
C GLY A 14 5.99 -6.94 -1.57
N PHE A 15 5.96 -5.62 -1.40
CA PHE A 15 5.51 -4.96 -0.19
C PHE A 15 4.33 -4.04 -0.53
N SER A 16 3.28 -4.01 0.30
CA SER A 16 2.12 -3.12 0.10
C SER A 16 1.46 -3.35 -1.27
N MET A 17 1.31 -2.30 -2.10
CA MET A 17 0.88 -2.43 -3.49
C MET A 17 1.76 -3.39 -4.31
N GLY A 18 3.07 -3.45 -4.04
CA GLY A 18 3.94 -4.44 -4.64
C GLY A 18 3.54 -5.87 -4.26
N ALA A 19 3.09 -6.10 -3.02
CA ALA A 19 2.59 -7.40 -2.56
C ALA A 19 1.28 -7.78 -3.25
N TRP A 20 0.39 -6.80 -3.50
CA TRP A 20 -0.82 -7.00 -4.30
C TRP A 20 -0.48 -7.49 -5.72
N TYR A 21 0.54 -6.90 -6.35
CA TYR A 21 1.04 -7.36 -7.65
C TYR A 21 1.69 -8.74 -7.56
N THR A 22 2.51 -9.00 -6.54
CA THR A 22 3.12 -10.31 -6.31
C THR A 22 2.07 -11.40 -6.21
N LEU A 23 0.97 -11.17 -5.48
CA LEU A 23 -0.11 -12.14 -5.36
C LEU A 23 -0.83 -12.36 -6.69
N ASN A 24 -1.15 -11.29 -7.44
CA ASN A 24 -1.74 -11.43 -8.77
C ASN A 24 -0.86 -12.20 -9.74
N LEU A 25 0.43 -11.90 -9.78
CA LEU A 25 1.38 -12.59 -10.66
C LEU A 25 1.47 -14.07 -10.28
N ALA A 26 1.71 -14.38 -9.01
CA ALA A 26 1.77 -15.76 -8.53
C ALA A 26 0.46 -16.54 -8.81
N ALA A 27 -0.70 -15.87 -8.70
CA ALA A 27 -2.00 -16.48 -8.95
C ALA A 27 -2.33 -16.70 -10.43
N THR A 28 -1.64 -16.03 -11.37
CA THR A 28 -1.99 -16.06 -12.80
C THR A 28 -0.90 -16.62 -13.69
N SER A 29 0.33 -16.71 -13.19
CA SER A 29 1.42 -17.36 -13.90
C SER A 29 1.23 -18.88 -13.96
N PRO A 30 1.81 -19.54 -14.99
CA PRO A 30 1.90 -21.00 -15.00
C PRO A 30 2.50 -21.56 -13.69
N PRO A 31 2.11 -22.77 -13.27
CA PRO A 31 2.76 -23.44 -12.14
C PRO A 31 4.28 -23.43 -12.27
N ASP A 32 4.98 -23.31 -11.14
CA ASP A 32 6.45 -23.35 -11.04
C ASP A 32 7.19 -22.20 -11.78
N THR A 33 6.48 -21.15 -12.24
CA THR A 33 7.10 -19.93 -12.78
C THR A 33 8.00 -19.25 -11.74
N TYR A 34 7.55 -19.23 -10.49
CA TYR A 34 8.28 -18.64 -9.38
C TYR A 34 8.60 -19.74 -8.37
N GLU A 35 9.85 -19.76 -7.90
CA GLU A 35 10.27 -20.63 -6.81
C GLU A 35 9.66 -20.13 -5.49
N HIS A 36 9.71 -18.81 -5.27
CA HIS A 36 9.12 -18.16 -4.10
C HIS A 36 8.37 -16.88 -4.51
N ALA A 37 7.22 -16.64 -3.91
CA ALA A 37 6.44 -15.41 -4.04
C ALA A 37 6.05 -14.93 -2.64
N VAL A 38 6.66 -13.83 -2.19
CA VAL A 38 6.50 -13.30 -0.84
C VAL A 38 5.79 -11.95 -0.86
N PRO A 39 4.45 -11.95 -0.87
CA PRO A 39 3.66 -10.74 -0.65
C PRO A 39 3.62 -10.37 0.84
N ILE A 40 4.14 -9.17 1.15
CA ILE A 40 4.16 -8.60 2.50
C ILE A 40 3.08 -7.52 2.61
N ASN A 41 2.12 -7.74 3.50
CA ASN A 41 1.00 -6.84 3.76
C ASN A 41 0.28 -6.39 2.47
N PRO A 42 -0.17 -7.32 1.60
CA PRO A 42 -0.95 -6.96 0.42
C PRO A 42 -2.32 -6.40 0.86
N PRO A 43 -2.77 -5.24 0.35
CA PRO A 43 -4.18 -4.87 0.48
C PRO A 43 -5.05 -5.97 -0.15
N LEU A 44 -6.20 -6.29 0.45
CA LEU A 44 -7.11 -7.29 -0.14
C LEU A 44 -7.98 -6.66 -1.25
N ASP A 45 -8.50 -5.47 -0.96
CA ASP A 45 -9.39 -4.69 -1.81
C ASP A 45 -8.83 -3.27 -1.94
N LEU A 46 -8.47 -2.88 -3.17
CA LEU A 46 -7.91 -1.56 -3.41
C LEU A 46 -8.93 -0.44 -3.18
N VAL A 47 -10.23 -0.68 -3.40
CA VAL A 47 -11.29 0.31 -3.14
C VAL A 47 -11.42 0.58 -1.65
N HIS A 48 -11.35 -0.47 -0.82
CA HIS A 48 -11.22 -0.29 0.62
C HIS A 48 -9.96 0.50 0.98
N GLY A 49 -8.83 0.18 0.36
CA GLY A 49 -7.56 0.90 0.57
C GLY A 49 -7.68 2.41 0.35
N LEU A 50 -8.43 2.86 -0.67
CA LEU A 50 -8.69 4.29 -0.89
C LEU A 50 -9.38 4.95 0.31
N LYS A 51 -10.40 4.28 0.86
CA LYS A 51 -11.14 4.76 2.04
C LYS A 51 -10.26 4.80 3.29
N ALA A 52 -9.43 3.78 3.49
CA ALA A 52 -8.48 3.74 4.60
C ALA A 52 -7.48 4.92 4.52
N LEU A 53 -6.95 5.22 3.32
CA LEU A 53 -6.07 6.36 3.10
C LEU A 53 -6.77 7.70 3.38
N ASP A 54 -8.02 7.84 2.97
CA ASP A 54 -8.80 9.04 3.25
C ASP A 54 -9.03 9.26 4.75
N GLN A 55 -9.30 8.18 5.50
CA GLN A 55 -9.50 8.23 6.95
C GLN A 55 -8.24 8.69 7.70
N LEU A 56 -7.04 8.30 7.26
CA LEU A 56 -5.78 8.71 7.89
C LEU A 56 -5.63 10.24 7.96
N TYR A 57 -6.11 10.96 6.94
CA TYR A 57 -6.03 12.41 6.89
C TYR A 57 -7.30 13.11 7.40
N ARG A 58 -8.49 12.58 7.09
CA ARG A 58 -9.76 13.30 7.24
C ARG A 58 -10.48 13.07 8.57
N THR A 59 -9.96 12.22 9.46
CA THR A 59 -10.64 11.96 10.74
C THR A 59 -10.77 13.26 11.56
N PRO A 60 -12.00 13.71 11.88
CA PRO A 60 -12.23 14.90 12.70
C PRO A 60 -11.50 14.82 14.05
N GLY A 61 -10.88 15.91 14.49
CA GLY A 61 -10.11 15.96 15.73
C GLY A 61 -8.69 15.37 15.66
N LYS A 62 -8.31 14.68 14.57
CA LYS A 62 -6.93 14.22 14.34
C LYS A 62 -6.01 15.25 13.68
N ASP A 63 -6.52 16.36 13.15
CA ASP A 63 -5.69 17.45 12.59
C ASP A 63 -5.68 18.66 13.53
N THR A 64 -5.02 18.55 14.68
CA THR A 64 -4.80 19.70 15.57
C THR A 64 -3.50 20.42 15.19
N ARG A 65 -3.43 21.74 15.43
CA ARG A 65 -2.18 22.51 15.24
C ARG A 65 -1.02 21.91 16.03
N ALA A 66 -1.28 21.44 17.25
CA ALA A 66 -0.28 20.80 18.10
C ALA A 66 0.26 19.51 17.47
N LEU A 67 -0.61 18.59 17.04
CA LEU A 67 -0.18 17.33 16.41
C LEU A 67 0.68 17.58 15.16
N ARG A 68 0.27 18.54 14.31
CA ARG A 68 1.04 18.91 13.12
C ARG A 68 2.43 19.42 13.48
N GLN A 69 2.51 20.29 14.48
CA GLN A 69 3.77 20.86 14.92
C GLN A 69 4.69 19.77 15.48
N THR A 70 4.18 18.90 16.34
CA THR A 70 5.01 17.82 16.92
C THR A 70 5.47 16.83 15.86
N ALA A 71 4.60 16.41 14.94
CA ALA A 71 4.95 15.51 13.85
C ALA A 71 6.03 16.09 12.93
N LEU A 72 5.89 17.35 12.51
CA LEU A 72 6.86 18.01 11.64
C LEU A 72 8.20 18.30 12.34
N LEU A 73 8.18 18.65 13.63
CA LEU A 73 9.40 18.82 14.42
C LEU A 73 10.15 17.50 14.55
N LYS A 74 9.46 16.39 14.82
CA LYS A 74 10.07 15.05 14.86
C LYS A 74 10.72 14.66 13.54
N ILE A 75 10.09 14.97 12.40
CA ILE A 75 10.73 14.80 11.08
C ILE A 75 12.03 15.61 10.99
N ALA A 76 11.96 16.92 11.31
CA ALA A 76 13.11 17.81 11.19
C ALA A 76 14.30 17.37 12.07
N VAL A 77 14.02 16.89 13.28
CA VAL A 77 15.03 16.35 14.21
C VAL A 77 15.58 15.02 13.70
N ASN A 78 14.72 14.09 13.26
CA ASN A 78 15.14 12.75 12.84
C ASN A 78 15.92 12.74 11.52
N GLN A 79 15.81 13.77 10.66
CA GLN A 79 16.56 13.84 9.39
C GLN A 79 18.09 13.76 9.55
N LYS A 80 18.63 14.10 10.73
CA LYS A 80 20.07 14.12 11.00
C LYS A 80 20.51 13.01 11.97
N GLN A 81 19.62 12.07 12.27
CA GLN A 81 19.83 11.05 13.29
C GLN A 81 20.01 9.67 12.67
N THR A 82 20.72 8.79 13.38
CA THR A 82 20.73 7.35 13.05
C THR A 82 19.38 6.73 13.42
N PRO A 83 19.01 5.57 12.85
CA PRO A 83 17.77 4.86 13.22
C PRO A 83 17.64 4.62 14.73
N GLU A 84 18.74 4.31 15.42
CA GLU A 84 18.78 4.06 16.87
C GLU A 84 18.50 5.33 17.67
N GLN A 85 19.01 6.48 17.21
CA GLN A 85 18.76 7.77 17.82
C GLN A 85 17.30 8.22 17.60
N GLY A 86 16.79 8.04 16.39
CA GLY A 86 15.39 8.35 16.06
C GLY A 86 14.38 7.50 16.82
N ALA A 87 14.74 6.27 17.19
CA ALA A 87 13.92 5.40 18.05
C ALA A 87 13.69 6.00 19.46
N GLY A 88 14.57 6.89 19.93
CA GLY A 88 14.40 7.64 21.18
C GLY A 88 13.31 8.71 21.12
N MET A 89 12.80 9.04 19.93
CA MET A 89 11.71 9.99 19.72
C MET A 89 10.63 9.40 18.79
N PRO A 90 9.93 8.34 19.24
CA PRO A 90 8.96 7.65 18.40
C PRO A 90 7.79 8.55 18.04
N PHE A 91 7.26 8.38 16.84
CA PHE A 91 5.97 8.96 16.46
C PHE A 91 4.85 8.26 17.22
N THR A 92 3.86 9.03 17.67
CA THR A 92 2.59 8.44 18.12
C THR A 92 1.79 7.95 16.91
N ASP A 93 0.83 7.06 17.13
CA ASP A 93 -0.05 6.58 16.06
C ASP A 93 -0.79 7.72 15.35
N ALA A 94 -1.19 8.75 16.10
CA ALA A 94 -1.84 9.93 15.54
C ALA A 94 -0.88 10.74 14.65
N GLU A 95 0.37 10.94 15.08
CA GLU A 95 1.38 11.66 14.29
C GLU A 95 1.74 10.87 13.02
N ALA A 96 1.94 9.56 13.14
CA ALA A 96 2.22 8.68 12.01
C ALA A 96 1.04 8.68 11.01
N SER A 97 -0.19 8.53 11.50
CA SER A 97 -1.40 8.58 10.66
C SER A 97 -1.52 9.90 9.91
N TYR A 98 -1.30 11.03 10.59
CA TYR A 98 -1.34 12.36 9.97
C TYR A 98 -0.28 12.49 8.87
N LEU A 99 0.97 12.07 9.13
CA LEU A 99 2.06 12.18 8.16
C LEU A 99 1.85 11.29 6.93
N ILE A 100 1.37 10.06 7.13
CA ILE A 100 0.99 9.16 6.04
C ILE A 100 -0.14 9.78 5.23
N GLY A 101 -1.22 10.21 5.89
CA GLY A 101 -2.35 10.87 5.23
C GLY A 101 -1.94 12.14 4.46
N LEU A 102 -1.05 12.96 5.01
CA LEU A 102 -0.51 14.15 4.35
C LEU A 102 0.29 13.79 3.09
N SER A 103 1.15 12.78 3.17
CA SER A 103 1.93 12.29 2.04
C SER A 103 1.01 11.84 0.90
N TYR A 104 0.02 10.99 1.20
CA TYR A 104 -0.95 10.52 0.21
C TYR A 104 -1.82 11.64 -0.36
N ARG A 105 -2.16 12.67 0.42
CA ARG A 105 -2.88 13.85 -0.06
C ARG A 105 -2.04 14.67 -1.04
N ILE A 106 -0.73 14.78 -0.82
CA ILE A 106 0.19 15.43 -1.78
C ILE A 106 0.24 14.62 -3.07
N THR A 107 0.36 13.28 -2.98
CA THR A 107 0.36 12.38 -4.14
C THR A 107 -0.95 12.47 -4.93
N LEU A 108 -2.11 12.46 -4.25
CA LEU A 108 -3.43 12.60 -4.88
C LEU A 108 -3.52 13.90 -5.68
N ARG A 109 -3.12 15.01 -5.06
CA ARG A 109 -3.10 16.32 -5.71
C ARG A 109 -2.22 16.30 -6.97
N GLN A 110 -1.04 15.68 -6.90
CA GLN A 110 -0.17 15.54 -8.06
C GLN A 110 -0.78 14.67 -9.15
N ALA A 111 -1.38 13.53 -8.81
CA ALA A 111 -2.05 12.65 -9.76
C ALA A 111 -3.17 13.38 -10.53
N ILE A 112 -4.00 14.14 -9.82
CA ILE A 112 -5.09 14.93 -10.41
C ILE A 112 -4.55 16.03 -11.33
N LEU A 113 -3.56 16.80 -10.86
CA LEU A 113 -3.02 17.93 -11.62
C LEU A 113 -2.23 17.46 -12.86
N SER A 114 -1.44 16.40 -12.74
CA SER A 114 -0.66 15.87 -13.86
C SER A 114 -1.53 15.14 -14.88
N GLY A 115 -2.58 14.42 -14.44
CA GLY A 115 -3.40 13.59 -15.34
C GLY A 115 -4.59 14.31 -15.97
N HIS A 116 -5.24 15.22 -15.25
CA HIS A 116 -6.58 15.71 -15.63
C HIS A 116 -6.69 17.24 -15.75
N LEU A 117 -5.75 18.00 -15.19
CA LEU A 117 -5.91 19.45 -15.06
C LEU A 117 -4.62 20.19 -15.42
N ASN A 118 -4.50 20.60 -16.69
CA ASN A 118 -3.37 21.40 -17.14
C ASN A 118 -3.32 22.77 -16.42
N LEU A 119 -2.18 23.07 -15.80
CA LEU A 119 -1.88 24.32 -15.10
C LEU A 119 -1.26 25.40 -16.01
N ALA A 120 -0.83 25.03 -17.22
CA ALA A 120 -0.21 25.96 -18.17
C ALA A 120 -1.20 27.06 -18.60
N GLY A 121 -0.71 28.29 -18.75
CA GLY A 121 -1.51 29.44 -19.18
C GLY A 121 -2.52 29.99 -18.16
N ARG A 122 -2.68 29.38 -16.98
CA ARG A 122 -3.60 29.87 -15.94
C ARG A 122 -2.97 30.97 -15.09
N ASP A 123 -3.72 32.04 -14.83
CA ASP A 123 -3.36 33.09 -13.86
C ASP A 123 -3.33 32.58 -12.40
N LEU A 124 -2.82 33.40 -11.49
CA LEU A 124 -2.69 33.09 -10.06
C LEU A 124 -4.03 32.77 -9.38
N ALA A 125 -5.10 33.50 -9.69
CA ALA A 125 -6.41 33.30 -9.07
C ALA A 125 -7.06 32.00 -9.55
N ALA A 126 -6.95 31.69 -10.84
CA ALA A 126 -7.39 30.45 -11.45
C ALA A 126 -6.62 29.25 -10.90
N ARG A 127 -5.29 29.37 -10.72
CA ARG A 127 -4.48 28.33 -10.04
C ARG A 127 -4.95 28.12 -8.61
N ARG A 128 -5.16 29.18 -7.82
CA ARG A 128 -5.63 29.07 -6.43
C ARG A 128 -7.00 28.39 -6.34
N ARG A 129 -7.96 28.78 -7.19
CA ARG A 129 -9.29 28.13 -7.26
C ARG A 129 -9.17 26.65 -7.59
N LEU A 130 -8.30 26.31 -8.54
CA LEU A 130 -8.05 24.92 -8.91
C LEU A 130 -7.44 24.12 -7.77
N TYR A 131 -6.42 24.66 -7.10
CA TYR A 131 -5.81 24.02 -5.92
C TYR A 131 -6.84 23.79 -4.81
N ASN A 132 -7.69 24.78 -4.51
CA ASN A 132 -8.74 24.62 -3.50
C ASN A 132 -9.71 23.49 -3.88
N ARG A 133 -10.12 23.43 -5.15
CA ARG A 133 -10.99 22.36 -5.66
C ARG A 133 -10.32 20.98 -5.56
N VAL A 134 -9.07 20.86 -5.99
CA VAL A 134 -8.32 19.58 -5.94
C VAL A 134 -8.11 19.15 -4.49
N ASN A 135 -7.78 20.07 -3.59
CA ASN A 135 -7.59 19.79 -2.17
C ASN A 135 -8.88 19.36 -1.46
N ALA A 136 -10.06 19.62 -2.03
CA ALA A 136 -11.32 19.14 -1.48
C ALA A 136 -11.59 17.66 -1.80
N LEU A 137 -10.91 17.08 -2.79
CA LEU A 137 -11.14 15.70 -3.26
C LEU A 137 -10.41 14.68 -2.38
N SER A 138 -11.08 13.56 -2.09
CA SER A 138 -10.50 12.34 -1.53
C SER A 138 -9.95 11.43 -2.63
N TRP A 139 -9.26 10.36 -2.23
CA TRP A 139 -9.01 9.22 -3.11
C TRP A 139 -10.32 8.59 -3.58
N GLU A 140 -11.30 8.44 -2.69
CA GLU A 140 -12.65 7.98 -3.08
C GLU A 140 -13.30 8.93 -4.10
N ASP A 141 -13.23 10.25 -3.90
CA ASP A 141 -13.76 11.23 -4.87
C ASP A 141 -13.02 11.13 -6.20
N TYR A 142 -11.70 11.00 -6.19
CA TYR A 142 -10.90 10.86 -7.42
C TYR A 142 -11.29 9.60 -8.18
N PHE A 143 -11.46 8.47 -7.49
CA PHE A 143 -11.88 7.23 -8.12
C PHE A 143 -13.29 7.35 -8.70
N THR A 144 -14.27 7.77 -7.89
CA THR A 144 -15.70 7.73 -8.26
C THR A 144 -16.15 8.88 -9.16
N LYS A 145 -15.57 10.07 -9.01
CA LYS A 145 -16.01 11.28 -9.74
C LYS A 145 -15.13 11.63 -10.94
N ILE A 146 -13.92 11.07 -11.03
CA ILE A 146 -12.96 11.38 -12.09
C ILE A 146 -12.58 10.11 -12.87
N LEU A 147 -11.99 9.11 -12.22
CA LEU A 147 -11.44 7.95 -12.92
C LEU A 147 -12.54 7.05 -13.50
N GLN A 148 -13.54 6.67 -12.70
CA GLN A 148 -14.62 5.80 -13.14
C GLN A 148 -15.41 6.38 -14.32
N PRO A 149 -15.86 7.65 -14.30
CA PRO A 149 -16.53 8.25 -15.46
C PRO A 149 -15.65 8.26 -16.72
N HIS A 150 -14.35 8.51 -16.58
CA HIS A 150 -13.42 8.51 -17.70
C HIS A 150 -13.25 7.10 -18.31
N LEU A 151 -13.13 6.06 -17.48
CA LEU A 151 -13.00 4.68 -17.94
C LEU A 151 -14.31 4.14 -18.53
N ALA A 152 -15.47 4.59 -18.03
CA ALA A 152 -16.76 4.25 -18.62
C ALA A 152 -16.89 4.78 -20.06
N GLN A 153 -16.32 5.95 -20.38
CA GLN A 153 -16.24 6.45 -21.76
C GLN A 153 -15.39 5.55 -22.67
N GLN A 154 -14.49 4.75 -22.10
CA GLN A 154 -13.69 3.75 -22.79
C GLN A 154 -14.33 2.35 -22.76
N THR A 155 -15.63 2.26 -22.43
CA THR A 155 -16.39 1.00 -22.34
C THR A 155 -15.91 0.05 -21.24
N ILE A 156 -15.16 0.54 -20.26
CA ILE A 156 -14.76 -0.25 -19.09
C ILE A 156 -15.84 -0.12 -18.03
N ALA A 157 -16.53 -1.23 -17.73
CA ALA A 157 -17.62 -1.25 -16.75
C ALA A 157 -17.10 -1.09 -15.32
N HIS A 158 -17.92 -0.47 -14.46
CA HIS A 158 -17.64 -0.33 -13.04
C HIS A 158 -17.35 -1.68 -12.36
N THR A 159 -18.16 -2.70 -12.68
CA THR A 159 -18.00 -4.06 -12.13
C THR A 159 -16.68 -4.70 -12.52
N THR A 160 -16.17 -4.43 -13.73
CA THR A 160 -14.85 -4.88 -14.16
C THR A 160 -13.75 -4.27 -13.29
N LEU A 161 -13.85 -2.97 -12.97
CA LEU A 161 -12.87 -2.29 -12.11
C LEU A 161 -12.92 -2.81 -10.69
N THR A 162 -14.12 -2.95 -10.10
CA THR A 162 -14.26 -3.46 -8.73
C THR A 162 -13.76 -4.89 -8.60
N ASN A 163 -14.02 -5.74 -9.60
CA ASN A 163 -13.52 -7.10 -9.60
C ASN A 163 -11.99 -7.11 -9.77
N ALA A 164 -11.45 -6.29 -10.67
CA ALA A 164 -10.01 -6.20 -10.88
C ALA A 164 -9.25 -5.67 -9.66
N SER A 165 -9.88 -4.88 -8.79
CA SER A 165 -9.29 -4.35 -7.56
C SER A 165 -9.30 -5.31 -6.36
N ASP A 166 -9.98 -6.44 -6.47
CA ASP A 166 -10.24 -7.35 -5.35
C ASP A 166 -9.49 -8.68 -5.54
N LEU A 167 -8.53 -8.97 -4.66
CA LEU A 167 -7.73 -10.19 -4.71
C LEU A 167 -8.55 -11.46 -4.48
N ARG A 168 -9.76 -11.35 -3.93
CA ARG A 168 -10.68 -12.49 -3.82
C ARG A 168 -11.01 -13.08 -5.20
N GLN A 169 -10.98 -12.26 -6.26
CA GLN A 169 -11.13 -12.72 -7.65
C GLN A 169 -9.96 -13.57 -8.14
N ARG A 170 -8.84 -13.61 -7.40
CA ARG A 170 -7.65 -14.42 -7.70
C ARG A 170 -7.50 -15.62 -6.77
N GLN A 171 -8.47 -15.88 -5.89
CA GLN A 171 -8.36 -16.89 -4.84
C GLN A 171 -7.92 -18.26 -5.38
N ALA A 172 -8.62 -18.80 -6.38
CA ALA A 172 -8.35 -20.13 -6.90
C ALA A 172 -6.88 -20.30 -7.34
N GLY A 173 -6.38 -19.36 -8.16
CA GLY A 173 -4.99 -19.37 -8.61
C GLY A 173 -3.99 -19.14 -7.46
N ALA A 174 -4.30 -18.21 -6.55
CA ALA A 174 -3.43 -17.91 -5.42
C ALA A 174 -3.30 -19.10 -4.46
N THR A 175 -4.39 -19.81 -4.17
CA THR A 175 -4.37 -20.99 -3.29
C THR A 175 -3.70 -22.20 -3.92
N ALA A 176 -3.66 -22.29 -5.26
CA ALA A 176 -2.96 -23.34 -5.98
C ALA A 176 -1.44 -23.07 -6.10
N ALA A 177 -1.01 -21.81 -5.96
CA ALA A 177 0.37 -21.40 -6.08
C ALA A 177 1.19 -21.80 -4.84
N LYS A 178 1.87 -22.94 -4.89
CA LYS A 178 2.69 -23.47 -3.78
C LYS A 178 3.89 -22.60 -3.40
N SER A 179 4.33 -21.73 -4.31
CA SER A 179 5.44 -20.79 -4.09
C SER A 179 5.07 -19.64 -3.16
N LEU A 180 3.79 -19.48 -2.82
CA LEU A 180 3.29 -18.27 -2.16
C LEU A 180 3.47 -18.34 -0.64
N HIS A 181 4.07 -17.29 -0.07
CA HIS A 181 4.26 -17.16 1.38
C HIS A 181 3.91 -15.72 1.80
N LEU A 182 2.73 -15.56 2.39
CA LEU A 182 2.22 -14.28 2.87
C LEU A 182 2.91 -13.88 4.16
N VAL A 183 3.21 -12.59 4.27
CA VAL A 183 3.57 -11.95 5.54
C VAL A 183 2.49 -10.94 5.87
N LEU A 184 1.86 -11.09 7.03
CA LEU A 184 0.74 -10.25 7.47
C LEU A 184 0.98 -9.70 8.87
N THR A 185 0.56 -8.46 9.07
CA THR A 185 0.46 -7.84 10.39
C THR A 185 -0.99 -7.50 10.74
N SER A 186 -1.42 -7.81 11.96
CA SER A 186 -2.80 -7.56 12.40
C SER A 186 -3.17 -6.07 12.46
N ASN A 187 -2.20 -5.20 12.74
CA ASN A 187 -2.42 -3.76 12.86
C ASN A 187 -2.05 -2.99 11.58
N ASP A 188 -2.17 -3.63 10.41
CA ASP A 188 -2.09 -2.95 9.12
C ASP A 188 -3.37 -2.14 8.87
N PHE A 189 -3.22 -0.82 8.66
CA PHE A 189 -4.36 0.07 8.43
C PHE A 189 -5.08 -0.15 7.08
N LEU A 190 -4.46 -0.85 6.11
CA LEU A 190 -5.09 -1.19 4.83
C LEU A 190 -5.95 -2.47 4.90
N LEU A 191 -5.92 -3.18 6.02
CA LEU A 191 -6.62 -4.45 6.20
C LEU A 191 -7.62 -4.34 7.34
N SER A 192 -8.88 -4.67 7.06
CA SER A 192 -9.88 -4.87 8.11
C SER A 192 -9.73 -6.26 8.75
N ASP A 193 -10.39 -6.47 9.89
CA ASP A 193 -10.47 -7.80 10.51
C ASP A 193 -11.05 -8.85 9.54
N GLU A 194 -12.02 -8.47 8.72
CA GLU A 194 -12.57 -9.33 7.66
C GLU A 194 -11.51 -9.71 6.63
N HIS A 195 -10.69 -8.74 6.19
CA HIS A 195 -9.61 -9.00 5.23
C HIS A 195 -8.55 -9.94 5.80
N LEU A 196 -8.14 -9.70 7.05
CA LEU A 196 -7.19 -10.56 7.76
C LEU A 196 -7.73 -11.98 7.93
N ASN A 197 -9.00 -12.11 8.33
CA ASN A 197 -9.66 -13.41 8.45
C ASN A 197 -9.72 -14.13 7.10
N TRP A 198 -10.04 -13.41 6.01
CA TRP A 198 -10.05 -14.00 4.68
C TRP A 198 -8.67 -14.54 4.29
N PHE A 199 -7.59 -13.80 4.49
CA PHE A 199 -6.25 -14.32 4.20
C PHE A 199 -5.94 -15.56 5.05
N ARG A 200 -6.20 -15.51 6.36
CA ARG A 200 -5.93 -16.62 7.28
C ARG A 200 -6.69 -17.90 6.92
N GLN A 201 -7.92 -17.77 6.45
CA GLN A 201 -8.75 -18.91 6.04
C GLN A 201 -8.26 -19.52 4.71
N ASN A 202 -7.79 -18.70 3.77
CA ASN A 202 -7.43 -19.14 2.43
C ASN A 202 -5.96 -19.59 2.30
N PHE A 203 -5.08 -19.16 3.21
CA PHE A 203 -3.66 -19.50 3.17
C PHE A 203 -3.13 -20.06 4.51
N PRO A 204 -3.82 -21.03 5.15
CA PRO A 204 -3.54 -21.44 6.53
C PRO A 204 -2.11 -21.97 6.75
N ASN A 205 -1.46 -22.52 5.72
CA ASN A 205 -0.11 -23.09 5.79
C ASN A 205 0.96 -22.20 5.11
N GLN A 206 0.56 -21.02 4.62
CA GLN A 206 1.38 -20.14 3.79
C GLN A 206 1.42 -18.71 4.34
N ILE A 207 1.22 -18.53 5.65
CA ILE A 207 1.20 -17.23 6.32
C ILE A 207 2.22 -17.17 7.44
N ILE A 208 3.01 -16.10 7.45
CA ILE A 208 3.72 -15.57 8.61
C ILE A 208 2.87 -14.42 9.14
N TYR A 209 2.32 -14.58 10.36
CA TYR A 209 1.41 -13.61 10.96
C TYR A 209 2.00 -13.00 12.23
N ASN A 210 2.06 -11.68 12.26
CA ASN A 210 2.54 -10.92 13.41
C ASN A 210 1.40 -10.07 13.98
N GLU A 211 1.26 -10.05 15.31
CA GLU A 211 0.27 -9.19 15.98
C GLU A 211 0.63 -7.70 15.94
N LYS A 212 1.89 -7.38 15.62
CA LYS A 212 2.37 -6.00 15.58
C LYS A 212 3.33 -5.84 14.42
N GLY A 213 3.24 -4.69 13.78
CA GLY A 213 4.26 -4.19 12.86
C GLY A 213 3.79 -3.09 11.92
N GLY A 214 2.50 -2.78 11.98
CA GLY A 214 1.85 -1.83 11.11
C GLY A 214 1.99 -2.26 9.66
N HIS A 215 1.64 -1.35 8.75
CA HIS A 215 1.73 -1.65 7.34
C HIS A 215 3.13 -2.08 6.86
N MET A 216 4.21 -1.68 7.56
CA MET A 216 5.60 -2.01 7.23
C MET A 216 6.07 -3.40 7.67
N GLY A 217 5.26 -4.22 8.35
CA GLY A 217 5.60 -5.61 8.64
C GLY A 217 6.77 -5.83 9.61
N GLN A 218 7.27 -4.79 10.29
CA GLN A 218 8.49 -4.85 11.12
C GLN A 218 9.75 -5.35 10.38
N LEU A 219 9.88 -5.09 9.07
CA LEU A 219 11.00 -5.57 8.24
C LEU A 219 12.40 -5.15 8.73
N TRP A 220 12.50 -4.11 9.57
CA TRP A 220 13.77 -3.68 10.18
C TRP A 220 14.25 -4.61 11.30
N LYS A 221 13.37 -5.47 11.83
CA LYS A 221 13.72 -6.38 12.92
C LYS A 221 14.46 -7.61 12.39
N PRO A 222 15.61 -7.99 13.00
CA PRO A 222 16.41 -9.12 12.53
C PRO A 222 15.63 -10.43 12.43
N GLU A 223 14.69 -10.69 13.34
CA GLU A 223 13.88 -11.90 13.34
C GLU A 223 12.94 -11.97 12.12
N VAL A 224 12.26 -10.88 11.77
CA VAL A 224 11.37 -10.82 10.60
C VAL A 224 12.19 -10.94 9.31
N TYR A 225 13.31 -10.22 9.24
CA TYR A 225 14.23 -10.30 8.11
C TYR A 225 14.75 -11.72 7.90
N ARG A 226 15.11 -12.41 8.98
CA ARG A 226 15.56 -13.81 8.93
C ARG A 226 14.45 -14.72 8.44
N THR A 227 13.25 -14.65 8.99
CA THR A 227 12.13 -15.50 8.53
C THR A 227 11.83 -15.29 7.05
N ILE A 228 11.80 -14.05 6.56
CA ILE A 228 11.60 -13.77 5.13
C ILE A 228 12.78 -14.31 4.30
N SER A 229 14.01 -14.16 4.79
CA SER A 229 15.19 -14.71 4.12
C SER A 229 15.16 -16.23 4.07
N GLU A 230 14.68 -16.91 5.10
CA GLU A 230 14.52 -18.36 5.14
C GLU A 230 13.52 -18.84 4.09
N VAL A 231 12.40 -18.12 3.94
CA VAL A 231 11.41 -18.38 2.88
C VAL A 231 11.98 -18.23 1.48
N ILE A 232 12.86 -17.25 1.24
CA ILE A 232 13.34 -16.92 -0.12
C ILE A 232 14.67 -17.62 -0.44
N ARG A 233 15.45 -18.04 0.56
CA ARG A 233 16.89 -18.31 0.37
C ARG A 233 17.53 -19.43 1.14
N TRP A 234 16.85 -20.27 1.94
CA TRP A 234 17.55 -21.43 2.51
C TRP A 234 17.20 -22.75 1.83
N LYS A 235 18.17 -23.26 1.06
CA LYS A 235 18.33 -24.68 0.79
C LYS A 235 18.71 -25.43 2.06
#